data_AF-A0A3S5BRL2-F1
#
_entry.id   AF-A0A3S5BRL2-F1
#
_cell.length_a   1.000
_cell.length_b   1.000
_cell.length_c   1.000
_cell.angle_alpha   90.00
_cell.angle_beta   90.00
_cell.angle_gamma   90.00
#
_symmetry.space_group_name_H-M   'P 1'
#
loop_
_entity.id
_entity.type
_entity.pdbx_description
1 polymer ?
#
loop_
_entity_poly.entity_id
_entity_poly.type
_entity_poly.pdbx_seq_one_letter_code
_entity_poly.pdbx_strand_id
1 'polypeptide(L)'
;MKVITHKRLLGLERIAYLTPMAENCKIESCTSGITSATSLPLSKSCSRSGAGHTGTYASTAVSDFDHGQAIIRHLVRERLVNLFSDPVNLVRRSLMETGGLIKLAGFLGRSWTNDTLLSHMVTFLNDKNDPGLRAAFFQQIGPLACLAGSQCVAVLRPLLEQGLLDPSECVLEACLHALTHLLYRRLLGPVYSLSFLNQCLCLTSHPTMRIRQAAVAFIALTTRQALGPLLGSGDCGKWFLVKYSHLCKQL
;
A
#
# COMPACT_ATOMS: atom_id res chain seq x y z
N MET A 1 38.72 -33.21 14.05
CA MET A 1 37.58 -33.53 14.94
C MET A 1 37.51 -32.50 16.06
N LYS A 2 36.29 -32.11 16.45
CA LYS A 2 35.85 -31.10 17.44
C LYS A 2 35.77 -29.65 16.96
N VAL A 3 34.54 -29.33 16.57
CA VAL A 3 33.88 -28.03 16.45
C VAL A 3 33.72 -27.41 17.84
N ILE A 4 34.06 -26.13 17.99
CA ILE A 4 33.52 -25.26 19.05
C ILE A 4 33.14 -23.92 18.41
N THR A 5 31.85 -23.66 18.37
CA THR A 5 31.15 -22.45 17.94
C THR A 5 31.24 -21.38 19.02
N HIS A 6 31.87 -20.23 18.74
CA HIS A 6 31.79 -19.07 19.64
C HIS A 6 30.64 -18.15 19.22
N LYS A 7 29.60 -18.15 20.07
CA LYS A 7 28.39 -17.32 20.02
C LYS A 7 28.79 -15.86 20.20
N ARG A 8 28.50 -15.02 19.21
CA ARG A 8 28.63 -13.56 19.26
C ARG A 8 27.48 -13.01 20.13
N LEU A 9 27.81 -12.33 21.23
CA LEU A 9 26.86 -11.61 22.07
C LEU A 9 26.18 -10.51 21.23
N LEU A 10 24.84 -10.57 21.17
CA LEU A 10 23.99 -9.49 20.69
C LEU A 10 23.67 -8.59 21.89
N GLY A 11 24.24 -7.39 21.91
CA GLY A 11 23.75 -6.26 22.70
C GLY A 11 22.60 -5.62 21.94
N LEU A 12 21.38 -6.06 22.23
CA LEU A 12 20.13 -5.46 21.78
C LEU A 12 19.51 -4.76 22.99
N GLU A 13 19.83 -3.49 23.18
CA GLU A 13 19.01 -2.62 24.02
C GLU A 13 18.72 -1.30 23.30
N ARG A 14 17.43 -0.99 23.24
CA ARG A 14 16.77 0.27 22.84
C ARG A 14 16.87 0.65 21.35
N ILE A 15 15.73 0.52 20.66
CA ILE A 15 14.85 1.66 20.34
C ILE A 15 13.42 1.11 20.31
N ALA A 16 12.64 1.53 21.31
CA ALA A 16 11.20 1.40 21.35
C ALA A 16 10.64 2.81 21.15
N TYR A 17 10.08 3.14 19.99
CA TYR A 17 9.11 4.22 19.86
C TYR A 17 8.19 3.97 18.64
N LEU A 18 6.90 3.83 18.96
CA LEU A 18 5.70 4.13 18.16
C LEU A 18 5.30 3.17 17.02
N THR A 19 4.50 2.16 17.38
CA THR A 19 3.48 1.57 16.49
C THR A 19 2.16 1.52 17.25
N PRO A 20 1.07 2.15 16.76
CA PRO A 20 -0.26 1.71 17.10
C PRO A 20 -0.94 1.06 15.89
N MET A 21 -1.14 -0.25 16.02
CA MET A 21 -2.34 -1.01 15.66
C MET A 21 -3.05 -0.70 14.33
N ALA A 22 -3.05 -1.68 13.43
CA ALA A 22 -4.13 -1.91 12.46
C ALA A 22 -4.24 -3.39 12.11
N GLU A 23 -4.74 -4.21 13.06
CA GLU A 23 -5.49 -5.40 12.69
C GLU A 23 -6.88 -4.96 12.17
N ASN A 24 -7.36 -5.66 11.14
CA ASN A 24 -8.61 -5.48 10.39
C ASN A 24 -8.64 -4.41 9.28
N CYS A 25 -8.09 -4.79 8.12
CA CYS A 25 -8.63 -4.37 6.83
C CYS A 25 -9.08 -5.61 6.05
N LYS A 26 -10.32 -6.06 6.28
CA LYS A 26 -11.03 -6.92 5.32
C LYS A 26 -11.46 -6.01 4.16
N ILE A 27 -10.73 -6.08 3.06
CA ILE A 27 -11.19 -5.56 1.77
C ILE A 27 -11.84 -6.75 1.07
N GLU A 28 -13.17 -6.83 1.11
CA GLU A 28 -13.92 -7.70 0.22
C GLU A 28 -13.73 -7.20 -1.22
N SER A 29 -13.23 -8.06 -2.09
CA SER A 29 -13.14 -7.78 -3.51
C SER A 29 -14.52 -7.93 -4.14
N CYS A 30 -15.15 -6.83 -4.56
CA CYS A 30 -16.30 -6.89 -5.46
C CYS A 30 -15.80 -7.22 -6.88
N THR A 31 -15.88 -8.49 -7.26
CA THR A 31 -15.84 -8.92 -8.67
C THR A 31 -17.24 -8.81 -9.25
N SER A 32 -17.55 -7.71 -9.92
CA SER A 32 -18.76 -7.58 -10.73
C SER A 32 -18.48 -8.11 -12.15
N GLY A 33 -18.87 -9.37 -12.37
CA GLY A 33 -18.98 -9.98 -13.70
C GLY A 33 -20.35 -9.67 -14.31
N ILE A 34 -20.34 -9.17 -15.54
CA ILE A 34 -21.50 -8.95 -16.39
C ILE A 34 -21.88 -10.29 -17.03
N THR A 35 -23.11 -10.78 -16.84
CA THR A 35 -23.86 -11.57 -17.83
C THR A 35 -25.37 -11.47 -17.58
N SER A 36 -26.11 -11.63 -18.67
CA SER A 36 -27.48 -11.22 -18.97
C SER A 36 -28.60 -12.21 -18.59
N ALA A 37 -29.73 -11.64 -18.14
CA ALA A 37 -31.15 -12.00 -18.27
C ALA A 37 -31.61 -13.47 -18.47
N THR A 38 -32.54 -13.95 -17.61
CA THR A 38 -33.82 -14.60 -18.03
C THR A 38 -34.87 -14.65 -16.89
N SER A 39 -36.08 -14.13 -17.19
CA SER A 39 -37.46 -14.42 -16.70
C SER A 39 -37.83 -14.76 -15.22
N LEU A 40 -38.68 -13.86 -14.67
CA LEU A 40 -39.88 -13.96 -13.77
C LEU A 40 -40.58 -15.34 -13.60
N PRO A 41 -41.37 -15.61 -12.51
CA PRO A 41 -42.60 -14.83 -12.20
C PRO A 41 -43.03 -14.56 -10.74
N LEU A 42 -43.77 -13.44 -10.63
CA LEU A 42 -44.88 -13.05 -9.73
C LEU A 42 -45.34 -14.02 -8.61
N SER A 43 -45.41 -13.51 -7.37
CA SER A 43 -46.66 -13.04 -6.71
C SER A 43 -46.64 -13.25 -5.18
N LYS A 44 -46.89 -12.16 -4.43
CA LYS A 44 -47.95 -12.09 -3.42
C LYS A 44 -48.09 -10.65 -2.90
N SER A 45 -49.22 -10.04 -3.25
CA SER A 45 -49.69 -8.76 -2.75
C SER A 45 -49.90 -8.78 -1.23
N CYS A 46 -49.68 -7.62 -0.61
CA CYS A 46 -50.55 -7.16 0.46
C CYS A 46 -50.87 -5.68 0.22
N SER A 47 -52.13 -5.45 -0.16
CA SER A 47 -52.74 -4.13 -0.30
C SER A 47 -53.06 -3.57 1.08
N ARG A 48 -52.60 -2.36 1.38
CA ARG A 48 -53.33 -1.48 2.30
C ARG A 48 -53.10 -0.02 1.88
N SER A 49 -54.12 0.55 1.26
CA SER A 49 -54.22 1.98 1.00
C SER A 49 -54.33 2.75 2.32
N GLY A 50 -53.50 3.77 2.46
CA GLY A 50 -53.59 4.82 3.47
C GLY A 50 -52.81 6.03 2.95
N ALA A 51 -53.51 7.14 2.71
CA ALA A 51 -53.02 8.34 2.06
C ALA A 51 -52.09 9.17 2.97
N GLY A 52 -51.11 9.84 2.36
CA GLY A 52 -50.63 11.15 2.80
C GLY A 52 -49.33 11.22 3.62
N HIS A 53 -48.30 11.79 2.99
CA HIS A 53 -47.19 12.54 3.62
C HIS A 53 -46.19 11.81 4.54
N THR A 54 -45.51 10.77 4.04
CA THR A 54 -44.29 10.24 4.71
C THR A 54 -43.15 9.88 3.75
N GLY A 55 -42.95 10.65 2.67
CA GLY A 55 -41.87 10.41 1.69
C GLY A 55 -40.74 11.45 1.67
N THR A 56 -40.95 12.63 2.25
CA THR A 56 -40.04 13.78 2.03
C THR A 56 -38.85 13.79 2.99
N TYR A 57 -39.03 13.35 4.24
CA TYR A 57 -38.04 13.52 5.31
C TYR A 57 -36.74 12.72 5.09
N ALA A 58 -36.83 11.54 4.48
CA ALA A 58 -35.66 10.68 4.24
C ALA A 58 -34.79 11.19 3.08
N SER A 59 -35.39 11.74 2.02
CA SER A 59 -34.61 12.27 0.88
C SER A 59 -33.90 13.59 1.20
N THR A 60 -34.50 14.47 2.01
CA THR A 60 -33.86 15.73 2.42
C THR A 60 -32.72 15.49 3.41
N ALA A 61 -32.88 14.59 4.39
CA ALA A 61 -31.84 14.27 5.36
C ALA A 61 -30.61 13.57 4.74
N VAL A 62 -30.81 12.73 3.71
CA VAL A 62 -29.71 12.12 2.94
C VAL A 62 -28.97 13.18 2.13
N SER A 63 -29.70 14.11 1.50
CA SER A 63 -29.13 15.28 0.81
C SER A 63 -28.24 16.14 1.73
N ASP A 64 -28.69 16.41 2.95
CA ASP A 64 -27.96 17.24 3.91
C ASP A 64 -26.69 16.56 4.42
N PHE A 65 -26.74 15.24 4.65
CA PHE A 65 -25.57 14.44 5.02
C PHE A 65 -24.53 14.36 3.90
N ASP A 66 -24.98 14.07 2.67
CA ASP A 66 -24.10 13.99 1.49
C ASP A 66 -23.45 15.35 1.19
N HIS A 67 -24.20 16.45 1.36
CA HIS A 67 -23.70 17.81 1.22
C HIS A 67 -22.63 18.13 2.28
N GLY A 68 -22.90 17.84 3.55
CA GLY A 68 -21.92 18.01 4.64
C GLY A 68 -20.64 17.20 4.41
N GLN A 69 -20.78 15.96 3.94
CA GLN A 69 -19.63 15.11 3.61
C GLN A 69 -18.81 15.68 2.45
N ALA A 70 -19.46 16.25 1.43
CA ALA A 70 -18.79 16.89 0.31
C ALA A 70 -17.98 18.11 0.75
N ILE A 71 -18.53 18.95 1.64
CA ILE A 71 -17.83 20.12 2.20
C ILE A 71 -16.59 19.68 2.98
N ILE A 72 -16.72 18.70 3.88
CA ILE A 72 -15.57 18.23 4.69
C ILE A 72 -14.48 17.66 3.78
N ARG A 73 -14.85 16.85 2.78
CA ARG A 73 -13.88 16.32 1.81
C ARG A 73 -13.20 17.45 1.05
N HIS A 74 -13.92 18.48 0.63
CA HIS A 74 -13.35 19.64 -0.04
C HIS A 74 -12.31 20.35 0.84
N LEU A 75 -12.69 20.73 2.05
CA LEU A 75 -11.81 21.45 2.98
C LEU A 75 -10.55 20.65 3.34
N VAL A 76 -10.71 19.35 3.57
CA VAL A 76 -9.57 18.46 3.87
C VAL A 76 -8.64 18.34 2.66
N ARG A 77 -9.18 18.19 1.45
CA ARG A 77 -8.36 18.12 0.21
C ARG A 77 -7.56 19.40 0.02
N GLU A 78 -8.21 20.56 0.14
CA GLU A 78 -7.54 21.86 0.02
C GLU A 78 -6.39 21.98 1.01
N ARG A 79 -6.63 21.61 2.28
CA ARG A 79 -5.60 21.67 3.31
C ARG A 79 -4.43 20.71 3.03
N LEU A 80 -4.72 19.50 2.56
CA LEU A 80 -3.68 18.53 2.20
C LEU A 80 -2.84 19.00 1.00
N VAL A 81 -3.46 19.56 -0.02
CA VAL A 81 -2.74 20.11 -1.19
C VAL A 81 -1.77 21.22 -0.76
N ASN A 82 -2.21 22.09 0.15
CA ASN A 82 -1.36 23.14 0.70
C ASN A 82 -0.16 22.56 1.47
N LEU A 83 -0.37 21.52 2.28
CA LEU A 83 0.73 20.85 3.01
C LEU A 83 1.67 20.07 2.08
N PHE A 84 1.17 19.46 1.01
CA PHE A 84 2.01 18.80 0.01
C PHE A 84 2.81 19.77 -0.84
N SER A 85 2.38 21.03 -0.92
CA SER A 85 3.06 22.09 -1.65
C SER A 85 3.88 22.99 -0.74
N ASP A 86 4.06 22.61 0.54
CA ASP A 86 4.79 23.40 1.52
C ASP A 86 6.27 23.54 1.12
N PRO A 87 6.87 24.75 1.23
CA PRO A 87 8.26 24.96 0.85
C PRO A 87 9.23 24.14 1.72
N VAL A 88 8.85 23.78 2.94
CA VAL A 88 9.70 23.06 3.90
C VAL A 88 9.52 21.55 3.72
N ASN A 89 10.60 20.85 3.35
CA ASN A 89 10.59 19.40 3.18
C ASN A 89 10.14 18.65 4.44
N LEU A 90 10.46 19.17 5.64
CA LEU A 90 10.03 18.57 6.91
C LEU A 90 8.50 18.50 7.04
N VAL A 91 7.76 19.49 6.54
CA VAL A 91 6.30 19.50 6.58
C VAL A 91 5.75 18.41 5.66
N ARG A 92 6.23 18.37 4.41
CA ARG A 92 5.87 17.31 3.46
C ARG A 92 6.20 15.91 3.99
N ARG A 93 7.39 15.75 4.59
CA ARG A 93 7.87 14.49 5.14
C ARG A 93 7.05 14.04 6.34
N SER A 94 6.79 14.93 7.30
CA SER A 94 5.95 14.61 8.46
C SER A 94 4.53 14.20 8.04
N LEU A 95 3.98 14.84 7.01
CA LEU A 95 2.70 14.42 6.42
C LEU A 95 2.78 13.01 5.79
N MET A 96 3.86 12.71 5.05
CA MET A 96 4.10 11.39 4.45
C MET A 96 4.31 10.29 5.50
N GLU A 97 5.05 10.56 6.57
CA GLU A 97 5.35 9.58 7.63
C GLU A 97 4.16 9.36 8.57
N THR A 98 3.13 10.21 8.51
CA THR A 98 1.92 10.07 9.32
C THR A 98 1.09 8.87 8.86
N GLY A 99 0.89 7.88 9.73
CA GLY A 99 0.01 6.72 9.47
C GLY A 99 -1.47 7.05 9.20
N GLY A 100 -1.85 8.32 9.33
CA GLY A 100 -3.17 8.85 8.96
C GLY A 100 -3.35 9.10 7.47
N LEU A 101 -2.27 9.22 6.68
CA LEU A 101 -2.41 9.59 5.27
C LEU A 101 -3.18 8.54 4.45
N ILE A 102 -2.91 7.26 4.66
CA ILE A 102 -3.64 6.17 4.00
C ILE A 102 -5.14 6.19 4.37
N LYS A 103 -5.46 6.50 5.62
CA LYS A 103 -6.86 6.62 6.11
C LYS A 103 -7.55 7.80 5.44
N LEU A 104 -6.86 8.94 5.30
CA LEU A 104 -7.36 10.11 4.60
C LEU A 104 -7.57 9.83 3.11
N ALA A 105 -6.63 9.16 2.45
CA ALA A 105 -6.79 8.74 1.06
C ALA A 105 -8.06 7.87 0.88
N GLY A 106 -8.30 6.93 1.81
CA GLY A 106 -9.51 6.10 1.82
C GLY A 106 -10.79 6.92 1.98
N PHE A 107 -10.78 7.91 2.88
CA PHE A 107 -11.91 8.81 3.12
C PHE A 107 -12.21 9.75 1.94
N LEU A 108 -11.16 10.24 1.27
CA LEU A 108 -11.23 11.18 0.15
C LEU A 108 -11.53 10.49 -1.19
N GLY A 109 -11.34 9.17 -1.26
CA GLY A 109 -11.71 8.35 -2.40
C GLY A 109 -10.61 8.18 -3.45
N ARG A 110 -10.84 7.24 -4.37
CA ARG A 110 -9.84 6.77 -5.34
C ARG A 110 -9.45 7.80 -6.38
N SER A 111 -10.39 8.57 -6.93
CA SER A 111 -10.08 9.59 -7.94
C SER A 111 -9.10 10.62 -7.38
N TRP A 112 -9.40 11.24 -6.24
CA TRP A 112 -8.47 12.19 -5.62
C TRP A 112 -7.10 11.58 -5.29
N THR A 113 -7.09 10.32 -4.84
CA THR A 113 -5.84 9.59 -4.55
C THR A 113 -4.96 9.43 -5.80
N ASN A 114 -5.55 9.06 -6.94
CA ASN A 114 -4.82 8.81 -8.18
C ASN A 114 -4.46 10.11 -8.91
N ASP A 115 -5.38 11.07 -8.95
CA ASP A 115 -5.27 12.26 -9.79
C ASP A 115 -4.48 13.37 -9.09
N THR A 116 -4.65 13.51 -7.77
CA THR A 116 -4.07 14.62 -6.99
C THR A 116 -2.98 14.13 -6.05
N LEU A 117 -3.29 13.21 -5.12
CA LEU A 117 -2.33 12.80 -4.09
C LEU A 117 -1.07 12.19 -4.72
N LEU A 118 -1.24 11.21 -5.61
CA LEU A 118 -0.10 10.56 -6.26
C LEU A 118 0.72 11.57 -7.07
N SER A 119 0.08 12.46 -7.81
CA SER A 119 0.76 13.51 -8.58
C SER A 119 1.66 14.39 -7.71
N HIS A 120 1.17 14.86 -6.55
CA HIS A 120 2.00 15.61 -5.60
C HIS A 120 3.14 14.76 -5.05
N MET A 121 2.84 13.53 -4.65
CA MET A 121 3.82 12.60 -4.09
C MET A 121 4.96 12.27 -5.05
N VAL A 122 4.66 12.10 -6.35
CA VAL A 122 5.67 11.82 -7.37
C VAL A 122 6.68 12.96 -7.48
N THR A 123 6.27 14.21 -7.29
CA THR A 123 7.20 15.34 -7.32
C THR A 123 8.28 15.27 -6.23
N PHE A 124 8.03 14.58 -5.12
CA PHE A 124 8.99 14.42 -4.03
C PHE A 124 10.21 13.60 -4.43
N LEU A 125 10.08 12.69 -5.39
CA LEU A 125 11.19 11.92 -5.94
C LEU A 125 12.23 12.80 -6.65
N ASN A 126 11.84 14.01 -7.09
CA ASN A 126 12.74 14.93 -7.77
C ASN A 126 13.59 15.77 -6.81
N ASP A 127 13.31 15.73 -5.50
CA ASP A 127 14.10 16.45 -4.51
C ASP A 127 15.43 15.72 -4.27
N LYS A 128 16.51 16.23 -4.87
CA LYS A 128 17.85 15.63 -4.77
C LYS A 128 18.44 15.75 -3.37
N ASN A 129 18.00 16.74 -2.59
CA ASN A 129 18.63 17.15 -1.34
C ASN A 129 18.03 16.44 -0.11
N ASP A 130 16.83 15.88 -0.23
CA ASP A 130 16.17 15.17 0.88
C ASP A 130 15.89 13.69 0.55
N PRO A 131 16.85 12.79 0.83
CA PRO A 131 16.62 11.35 0.65
C PRO A 131 15.55 10.81 1.61
N GLY A 132 15.28 11.47 2.74
CA GLY A 132 14.25 11.05 3.68
C GLY A 132 12.84 11.26 3.11
N LEU A 133 12.62 12.39 2.43
CA LEU A 133 11.38 12.67 1.74
C LEU A 133 11.15 11.68 0.57
N ARG A 134 12.21 11.37 -0.20
CA ARG A 134 12.14 10.33 -1.26
C ARG A 134 11.86 8.94 -0.67
N ALA A 135 12.45 8.59 0.47
CA ALA A 135 12.17 7.33 1.13
C ALA A 135 10.72 7.25 1.65
N ALA A 136 10.20 8.34 2.20
CA ALA A 136 8.82 8.43 2.70
C ALA A 136 7.79 8.20 1.58
N PHE A 137 8.08 8.64 0.34
CA PHE A 137 7.26 8.29 -0.83
C PHE A 137 7.12 6.76 -0.98
N PHE A 138 8.22 6.02 -0.98
CA PHE A 138 8.20 4.57 -1.16
C PHE A 138 7.57 3.83 0.03
N GLN A 139 7.70 4.37 1.24
CA GLN A 139 7.00 3.81 2.41
C GLN A 139 5.47 3.89 2.26
N GLN A 140 4.95 4.97 1.66
CA GLN A 140 3.51 5.17 1.48
C GLN A 140 2.94 4.49 0.23
N ILE A 141 3.75 4.23 -0.80
CA ILE A 141 3.24 3.77 -2.09
C ILE A 141 2.63 2.37 -2.05
N GLY A 142 3.17 1.47 -1.22
CA GLY A 142 2.66 0.10 -1.08
C GLY A 142 1.18 0.07 -0.62
N PRO A 143 0.85 0.68 0.51
CA PRO A 143 -0.53 0.80 0.99
C PRO A 143 -1.43 1.63 0.06
N LEU A 144 -0.94 2.76 -0.49
CA LEU A 144 -1.74 3.59 -1.41
C LEU A 144 -2.13 2.84 -2.68
N ALA A 145 -1.22 2.05 -3.25
CA ALA A 145 -1.51 1.26 -4.44
C ALA A 145 -2.65 0.26 -4.21
N CYS A 146 -2.73 -0.32 -3.00
CA CYS A 146 -3.82 -1.23 -2.62
C CYS A 146 -5.18 -0.53 -2.58
N LEU A 147 -5.21 0.76 -2.24
CA LEU A 147 -6.43 1.57 -2.24
C LEU A 147 -6.80 2.04 -3.65
N ALA A 148 -5.79 2.47 -4.43
CA ALA A 148 -5.89 2.97 -5.79
C ALA A 148 -6.34 1.92 -6.80
N GLY A 149 -5.94 0.65 -6.60
CA GLY A 149 -6.22 -0.47 -7.49
C GLY A 149 -5.10 -0.73 -8.51
N SER A 150 -5.22 -1.83 -9.26
CA SER A 150 -4.16 -2.33 -10.16
C SER A 150 -3.73 -1.35 -11.25
N GLN A 151 -4.60 -0.41 -11.64
CA GLN A 151 -4.29 0.57 -12.68
C GLN A 151 -3.15 1.52 -12.29
N CYS A 152 -2.94 1.78 -10.99
CA CYS A 152 -1.82 2.61 -10.56
C CYS A 152 -0.45 1.96 -10.82
N VAL A 153 -0.39 0.62 -10.91
CA VAL A 153 0.87 -0.14 -11.00
C VAL A 153 1.66 0.21 -12.26
N ALA A 154 0.97 0.50 -13.37
CA ALA A 154 1.62 0.94 -14.61
C ALA A 154 2.38 2.27 -14.41
N VAL A 155 1.81 3.20 -13.64
CA VAL A 155 2.44 4.48 -13.28
C VAL A 155 3.56 4.27 -12.27
N LEU A 156 3.41 3.33 -11.34
CA LEU A 156 4.42 3.06 -10.31
C LEU A 156 5.68 2.39 -10.84
N ARG A 157 5.57 1.61 -11.93
CA ARG A 157 6.72 0.86 -12.47
C ARG A 157 7.96 1.74 -12.70
N PRO A 158 7.93 2.81 -13.52
CA PRO A 158 9.12 3.64 -13.74
C PRO A 158 9.64 4.29 -12.46
N LEU A 159 8.75 4.57 -11.49
CA LEU A 159 9.14 5.15 -10.19
C LEU A 159 9.86 4.14 -9.30
N LEU A 160 9.47 2.87 -9.36
CA LEU A 160 10.13 1.77 -8.65
C LEU A 160 11.49 1.46 -9.29
N GLU A 161 11.57 1.48 -10.63
CA GLU A 161 12.85 1.37 -11.36
C GLU A 161 13.81 2.50 -10.96
N GLN A 162 13.30 3.74 -10.87
CA GLN A 162 14.05 4.89 -10.35
C GLN A 162 14.49 4.69 -8.89
N GLY A 163 13.61 4.20 -8.02
CA GLY A 163 13.92 3.98 -6.59
C GLY A 163 15.01 2.93 -6.37
N LEU A 164 15.07 1.88 -7.19
CA LEU A 164 16.13 0.88 -7.12
C LEU A 164 17.49 1.37 -7.63
N LEU A 165 17.52 2.53 -8.29
CA LEU A 165 18.73 3.19 -8.77
C LEU A 165 19.09 4.44 -7.93
N ASP A 166 18.34 4.72 -6.86
CA ASP A 166 18.60 5.87 -6.01
C ASP A 166 19.96 5.71 -5.29
N PRO A 167 20.81 6.75 -5.28
CA PRO A 167 22.12 6.68 -4.61
C PRO A 167 21.99 6.57 -3.09
N SER A 168 20.85 6.94 -2.51
CA SER A 168 20.62 6.88 -1.07
C SER A 168 20.13 5.50 -0.65
N GLU A 169 20.87 4.86 0.27
CA GLU A 169 20.53 3.55 0.80
C GLU A 169 19.14 3.48 1.46
N CYS A 170 18.70 4.56 2.12
CA CYS A 170 17.38 4.57 2.76
C CYS A 170 16.24 4.60 1.74
N VAL A 171 16.44 5.24 0.59
CA VAL A 171 15.46 5.27 -0.51
C VAL A 171 15.41 3.90 -1.18
N LEU A 172 16.57 3.33 -1.47
CA LEU A 172 16.71 2.00 -2.06
C LEU A 172 16.05 0.91 -1.21
N GLU A 173 16.31 0.92 0.11
CA GLU A 173 15.67 0.02 1.07
C GLU A 173 14.14 0.20 1.11
N ALA A 174 13.65 1.45 1.20
CA ALA A 174 12.22 1.73 1.18
C ALA A 174 11.56 1.26 -0.13
N CYS A 175 12.24 1.39 -1.26
CA CYS A 175 11.77 0.90 -2.57
C CYS A 175 11.70 -0.63 -2.61
N LEU A 176 12.70 -1.35 -2.09
CA LEU A 176 12.67 -2.82 -1.99
C LEU A 176 11.51 -3.32 -1.11
N HIS A 177 11.25 -2.60 -0.02
CA HIS A 177 10.10 -2.86 0.83
C HIS A 177 8.77 -2.62 0.11
N ALA A 178 8.65 -1.52 -0.62
CA ALA A 178 7.49 -1.24 -1.46
C ALA A 178 7.24 -2.34 -2.51
N LEU A 179 8.29 -2.76 -3.23
CA LEU A 179 8.22 -3.87 -4.19
C LEU A 179 7.71 -5.16 -3.55
N THR A 180 8.26 -5.51 -2.38
CA THR A 180 7.85 -6.70 -1.64
C THR A 180 6.39 -6.61 -1.21
N HIS A 181 5.94 -5.45 -0.73
CA HIS A 181 4.55 -5.23 -0.34
C HIS A 181 3.59 -5.33 -1.55
N LEU A 182 3.90 -4.67 -2.66
CA LEU A 182 3.09 -4.73 -3.88
C LEU A 182 3.00 -6.15 -4.45
N LEU A 183 4.11 -6.90 -4.42
CA LEU A 183 4.15 -8.30 -4.82
C LEU A 183 3.30 -9.17 -3.89
N TYR A 184 3.43 -9.00 -2.57
CA TYR A 184 2.65 -9.74 -1.58
C TYR A 184 1.16 -9.54 -1.76
N ARG A 185 0.75 -8.31 -2.05
CA ARG A 185 -0.64 -7.93 -2.30
C ARG A 185 -1.14 -8.30 -3.70
N ARG A 186 -0.31 -8.96 -4.53
CA ARG A 186 -0.62 -9.39 -5.91
C ARG A 186 -0.93 -8.22 -6.86
N LEU A 187 -0.39 -7.05 -6.56
CA LEU A 187 -0.49 -5.89 -7.46
C LEU A 187 0.57 -5.93 -8.56
N LEU A 188 1.72 -6.55 -8.30
CA LEU A 188 2.73 -6.82 -9.33
C LEU A 188 2.43 -8.14 -10.03
N GLY A 189 2.16 -8.07 -11.33
CA GLY A 189 2.05 -9.25 -12.17
C GLY A 189 3.39 -9.99 -12.34
N PRO A 190 3.37 -11.27 -12.76
CA PRO A 190 4.57 -12.10 -12.84
C PRO A 190 5.65 -11.50 -13.76
N VAL A 191 5.26 -11.00 -14.93
CA VAL A 191 6.18 -10.37 -15.90
C VAL A 191 6.92 -9.18 -15.28
N TYR A 192 6.18 -8.30 -14.57
CA TYR A 192 6.76 -7.14 -13.89
C TYR A 192 7.64 -7.56 -12.71
N SER A 193 7.24 -8.55 -11.91
CA SER A 193 8.05 -9.03 -10.79
C SER A 193 9.41 -9.59 -11.25
N LEU A 194 9.45 -10.27 -12.40
CA LEU A 194 10.67 -10.81 -12.97
C LEU A 194 11.59 -9.73 -13.55
N SER A 195 11.06 -8.62 -14.07
CA SER A 195 11.93 -7.53 -14.56
C SER A 195 12.76 -6.88 -13.47
N PHE A 196 12.24 -6.84 -12.23
CA PHE A 196 12.99 -6.34 -11.06
C PHE A 196 13.96 -7.37 -10.47
N LEU A 197 13.82 -8.65 -10.82
CA LEU A 197 14.55 -9.75 -10.18
C LEU A 197 16.06 -9.62 -10.36
N ASN A 198 16.53 -9.31 -11.58
CA ASN A 198 17.96 -9.18 -11.88
C ASN A 198 18.61 -8.07 -11.04
N GLN A 199 17.95 -6.92 -10.93
CA GLN A 199 18.44 -5.81 -10.13
C GLN A 199 18.47 -6.17 -8.64
N CYS A 200 17.43 -6.83 -8.13
CA CYS A 200 17.39 -7.31 -6.75
C CYS A 200 18.46 -8.37 -6.44
N LEU A 201 18.79 -9.25 -7.40
CA LEU A 201 19.85 -10.26 -7.25
C LEU A 201 21.22 -9.60 -7.04
N CYS A 202 21.54 -8.55 -7.79
CA CYS A 202 22.78 -7.79 -7.60
C CYS A 202 22.86 -7.16 -6.18
N LEU A 203 21.73 -6.70 -5.64
CA LEU A 203 21.65 -6.09 -4.31
C LEU A 203 21.87 -7.08 -3.15
N THR A 204 21.88 -8.39 -3.41
CA THR A 204 22.22 -9.39 -2.38
C THR A 204 23.68 -9.31 -1.93
N SER A 205 24.55 -8.69 -2.73
CA SER A 205 25.97 -8.47 -2.40
C SER A 205 26.24 -7.06 -1.83
N HIS A 206 25.20 -6.27 -1.59
CA HIS A 206 25.33 -4.90 -1.08
C HIS A 206 25.97 -4.87 0.33
N PRO A 207 26.83 -3.89 0.68
CA PRO A 207 27.49 -3.81 1.99
C PRO A 207 26.51 -3.70 3.17
N THR A 208 25.41 -2.96 2.98
CA THR A 208 24.38 -2.75 4.00
C THR A 208 23.46 -3.96 4.19
N MET A 209 23.39 -4.47 5.42
CA MET A 209 22.61 -5.65 5.79
C MET A 209 21.12 -5.51 5.47
N ARG A 210 20.52 -4.34 5.73
CA ARG A 210 19.09 -4.09 5.56
C ARG A 210 18.67 -4.20 4.09
N ILE A 211 19.47 -3.64 3.18
CA ILE A 211 19.26 -3.76 1.73
C ILE A 211 19.34 -5.23 1.29
N ARG A 212 20.35 -5.98 1.76
CA ARG A 212 20.43 -7.43 1.46
C ARG A 212 19.19 -8.18 1.93
N GLN A 213 18.71 -7.91 3.14
CA GLN A 213 17.52 -8.54 3.70
C GLN A 213 16.27 -8.20 2.88
N ALA A 214 16.08 -6.94 2.51
CA ALA A 214 14.95 -6.50 1.70
C ALA A 214 14.98 -7.12 0.28
N ALA A 215 16.16 -7.20 -0.34
CA ALA A 215 16.35 -7.85 -1.64
C ALA A 215 16.02 -9.35 -1.60
N VAL A 216 16.52 -10.07 -0.59
CA VAL A 216 16.22 -11.50 -0.39
C VAL A 216 14.73 -11.72 -0.13
N ALA A 217 14.07 -10.83 0.60
CA ALA A 217 12.63 -10.90 0.83
C ALA A 217 11.83 -10.81 -0.48
N PHE A 218 12.18 -9.86 -1.35
CA PHE A 218 11.57 -9.75 -2.67
C PHE A 218 11.81 -11.02 -3.52
N ILE A 219 13.06 -11.48 -3.62
CA ILE A 219 13.43 -12.68 -4.40
C ILE A 219 12.69 -13.93 -3.92
N ALA A 220 12.66 -14.17 -2.60
CA ALA A 220 11.98 -15.31 -2.00
C ALA A 220 10.47 -15.28 -2.29
N LEU A 221 9.87 -14.09 -2.29
CA LEU A 221 8.47 -13.93 -2.62
C LEU A 221 8.22 -14.16 -4.12
N THR A 222 9.04 -13.59 -5.01
CA THR A 222 8.92 -13.77 -6.47
C THR A 222 9.05 -15.23 -6.85
N THR A 223 10.04 -15.95 -6.32
CA THR A 223 10.23 -17.39 -6.56
C THR A 223 9.04 -18.19 -6.05
N ARG A 224 8.50 -17.88 -4.86
CA ARG A 224 7.29 -18.52 -4.35
C ARG A 224 6.07 -18.31 -5.26
N GLN A 225 5.91 -17.12 -5.82
CA GLN A 225 4.79 -16.85 -6.73
C GLN A 225 4.94 -17.57 -8.06
N ALA A 226 6.17 -17.70 -8.56
CA ALA A 226 6.48 -18.40 -9.80
C ALA A 226 6.38 -19.94 -9.66
N LEU A 227 6.86 -20.51 -8.54
CA LEU A 227 6.85 -21.96 -8.28
C LEU A 227 5.58 -22.46 -7.57
N GLY A 228 4.74 -21.58 -7.06
CA GLY A 228 3.49 -21.93 -6.37
C GLY A 228 2.59 -22.90 -7.13
N PRO A 229 2.41 -22.77 -8.47
CA PRO A 229 1.65 -23.73 -9.26
C PRO A 229 2.29 -25.13 -9.37
N LEU A 230 3.62 -25.24 -9.20
CA LEU A 230 4.38 -26.48 -9.42
C LEU A 230 4.57 -27.31 -8.14
N LEU A 231 4.57 -26.68 -6.97
CA LEU A 231 4.88 -27.34 -5.69
C LEU A 231 3.67 -27.93 -4.96
N GLY A 232 2.48 -27.84 -5.56
CA GLY A 232 1.22 -28.21 -4.91
C GLY A 232 0.92 -27.33 -3.70
N SER A 233 -0.32 -27.34 -3.24
CA SER A 233 -0.81 -26.66 -2.04
C SER A 233 -0.24 -27.26 -0.73
N GLY A 234 1.02 -27.67 -0.72
CA GLY A 234 1.76 -28.09 0.45
C GLY A 234 2.11 -26.87 1.31
N ASP A 235 1.92 -27.04 2.62
CA ASP A 235 1.89 -26.05 3.70
C ASP A 235 3.24 -25.31 3.96
N CYS A 236 4.03 -25.02 2.92
CA CYS A 236 5.30 -24.29 2.98
C CYS A 236 5.13 -22.81 3.37
N GLY A 237 3.89 -22.32 3.46
CA GLY A 237 3.55 -20.92 3.71
C GLY A 237 3.84 -20.40 5.12
N LYS A 238 4.07 -21.27 6.10
CA LYS A 238 4.25 -20.87 7.51
C LYS A 238 5.69 -20.49 7.86
N TRP A 239 6.70 -20.98 7.13
CA TRP A 239 8.11 -20.80 7.50
C TRP A 239 8.64 -19.37 7.30
N PHE A 240 8.27 -18.71 6.20
CA PHE A 240 8.74 -17.34 5.92
C PHE A 240 7.99 -16.29 6.75
N LEU A 241 6.68 -16.49 6.95
CA LEU A 241 5.85 -15.64 7.80
C LEU A 241 6.26 -15.74 9.27
N VAL A 242 6.63 -16.90 9.80
CA VAL A 242 7.02 -16.99 11.22
C VAL A 242 8.35 -16.27 11.49
N LYS A 243 9.35 -16.40 10.60
CA LYS A 243 10.69 -15.84 10.84
C LYS A 243 10.84 -14.36 10.45
N TYR A 244 10.07 -13.89 9.47
CA TYR A 244 10.05 -12.49 9.02
C TYR A 244 8.72 -11.79 9.30
N SER A 245 7.84 -12.34 10.13
CA SER A 245 6.61 -11.66 10.59
C SER A 245 6.92 -10.30 11.19
N HIS A 246 8.03 -10.17 11.91
CA HIS A 246 8.46 -8.88 12.43
C HIS A 246 8.81 -7.88 11.31
N LEU A 247 9.37 -8.34 10.19
CA LEU A 247 9.64 -7.49 9.01
C LEU A 247 8.34 -7.12 8.27
N CYS A 248 7.40 -8.07 8.09
CA CYS A 248 6.08 -7.79 7.50
C CYS A 248 5.14 -6.99 8.41
N LYS A 249 5.31 -7.03 9.74
CA LYS A 249 4.56 -6.23 10.71
C LYS A 249 5.18 -4.83 10.91
N GLN A 250 6.37 -4.59 10.37
CA GLN A 250 7.07 -3.30 10.35
C GLN A 250 6.95 -2.59 8.97
N LEU A 251 6.21 -3.19 8.03
CA LEU A 251 5.73 -2.59 6.79
C LEU A 251 4.27 -2.14 6.96
#